data_AF-X1AWI4-F1
#
_entry.id   AF-X1AWI4-F1
#
_cell.length_a   1.000
_cell.length_b   1.000
_cell.length_c   1.000
_cell.angle_alpha   90.00
_cell.angle_beta   90.00
_cell.angle_gamma   90.00
#
_symmetry.space_group_name_H-M   'P 1'
#
loop_
_entity.id
_entity.type
_entity.pdbx_description
1 polymer ?
#
loop_
_entity_poly.entity_id
_entity_poly.type
_entity_poly.pdbx_seq_one_letter_code
_entity_poly.pdbx_strand_id
1 'polypeptide(L)' 'MRKGLKLGLVQVYFGRGKGKTTAALGQGFRASGHGFKVMMIQFLKGDTRYGEIEAIKANPNFNIKQFGPQLQSR' A
#
# COMPACT_ATOMS: atom_id res chain seq x y z
N MET A 1 -9.89 -25.06 -3.81
CA MET A 1 -10.08 -23.62 -4.11
C MET A 1 -10.53 -22.91 -2.84
N ARG A 2 -9.84 -21.85 -2.39
CA ARG A 2 -10.27 -21.05 -1.23
C ARG A 2 -11.63 -20.40 -1.56
N LYS A 3 -12.66 -20.64 -0.74
CA LYS A 3 -13.94 -19.90 -0.81
C LYS A 3 -13.59 -18.41 -0.75
N GLY A 4 -13.93 -17.65 -1.80
CA GLY A 4 -13.79 -16.20 -1.79
C GLY A 4 -14.52 -15.60 -0.59
N LEU A 5 -13.98 -14.52 -0.01
CA LEU A 5 -14.69 -13.78 1.03
C LEU A 5 -16.08 -13.43 0.51
N LYS A 6 -17.13 -13.78 1.27
CA LYS A 6 -18.53 -13.55 0.86
C LYS A 6 -18.86 -12.08 0.58
N LEU A 7 -18.06 -11.15 1.12
CA LEU A 7 -18.22 -9.71 0.96
C LEU A 7 -16.86 -9.01 1.08
N GLY A 8 -16.57 -8.07 0.17
CA GLY A 8 -15.44 -7.14 0.30
C GLY A 8 -15.80 -5.97 1.22
N LEU A 9 -14.91 -5.58 2.12
CA LEU A 9 -15.13 -4.48 3.07
C LEU A 9 -14.25 -3.28 2.72
N VAL A 10 -14.72 -2.08 3.07
CA VAL A 10 -13.99 -0.82 2.92
C VAL A 10 -13.56 -0.34 4.30
N GLN A 11 -12.26 -0.09 4.47
CA GLN A 11 -11.69 0.47 5.70
C GLN A 11 -11.16 1.87 5.45
N VAL A 12 -11.57 2.82 6.28
CA VAL A 12 -11.15 4.23 6.18
C VAL A 12 -10.33 4.60 7.42
N TYR A 13 -9.07 4.98 7.20
CA TYR A 13 -8.22 5.57 8.24
C TYR A 13 -8.25 7.10 8.11
N PHE A 14 -8.91 7.79 9.05
CA PHE A 14 -9.01 9.25 9.06
C PHE A 14 -8.42 9.88 10.33
N GLY A 15 -8.30 11.21 10.35
CA GLY A 15 -7.81 11.98 11.50
C GLY A 15 -6.39 12.53 11.29
N ARG A 16 -5.94 13.40 12.20
CA ARG A 16 -4.64 14.11 12.09
C ARG A 16 -3.43 13.28 12.57
N GLY A 17 -3.67 12.17 13.28
CA GLY A 17 -2.61 11.31 13.81
C GLY A 17 -1.72 10.70 12.73
N LYS A 18 -0.45 10.45 13.07
CA LYS A 18 0.49 9.67 12.24
C LYS A 18 0.05 8.19 12.19
N GLY A 19 0.45 7.46 11.15
CA GLY A 19 0.25 6.01 11.06
C GLY A 19 -0.85 5.53 10.12
N LYS A 20 -1.67 6.41 9.53
CA LYS A 20 -2.72 6.02 8.56
C LYS A 20 -2.16 5.24 7.37
N THR A 21 -1.10 5.78 6.75
CA THR A 21 -0.43 5.14 5.62
C THR A 21 0.22 3.82 6.03
N THR A 22 0.86 3.78 7.20
CA THR A 22 1.50 2.57 7.74
C THR A 22 0.47 1.47 8.02
N ALA A 23 -0.71 1.81 8.53
CA ALA A 23 -1.80 0.85 8.73
C ALA A 23 -2.28 0.24 7.41
N ALA A 24 -2.48 1.07 6.37
CA ALA A 24 -2.85 0.59 5.04
C ALA A 24 -1.76 -0.30 4.40
N LEU A 25 -0.49 0.08 4.54
CA LEU A 25 0.65 -0.72 4.09
C LEU A 25 0.70 -2.07 4.80
N GLY A 26 0.55 -2.09 6.13
CA GLY A 26 0.55 -3.31 6.92
C GLY A 26 -0.58 -4.28 6.54
N GLN A 27 -1.77 -3.76 6.23
CA GLN A 27 -2.87 -4.58 5.68
C GLN A 27 -2.51 -5.18 4.32
N GLY A 28 -1.92 -4.38 3.43
CA GLY A 28 -1.43 -4.85 2.14
C GLY A 28 -0.38 -5.95 2.28
N PHE A 29 0.63 -5.75 3.12
CA PHE A 29 1.66 -6.77 3.35
C PHE A 29 1.10 -8.05 3.94
N ARG A 30 0.17 -7.94 4.90
CA ARG A 30 -0.52 -9.10 5.49
C ARG A 30 -1.27 -9.88 4.42
N ALA A 31 -2.05 -9.20 3.57
CA ALA A 31 -2.79 -9.85 2.49
C ALA A 31 -1.83 -10.52 1.49
N SER A 32 -0.76 -9.82 1.09
CA SER A 32 0.26 -10.35 0.19
C SER A 32 0.98 -11.58 0.76
N GLY A 33 1.30 -11.60 2.06
CA GLY A 33 1.87 -12.76 2.75
C GLY A 33 0.95 -13.99 2.77
N HIS A 34 -0.37 -13.81 2.64
CA HIS A 34 -1.33 -14.90 2.48
C HIS A 34 -1.57 -15.29 1.00
N GLY A 35 -0.81 -14.73 0.06
CA GLY A 35 -0.87 -15.02 -1.37
C GLY A 35 -1.92 -14.20 -2.15
N PHE A 36 -2.49 -13.15 -1.54
CA PHE A 36 -3.39 -12.26 -2.27
C PHE A 36 -2.62 -11.24 -3.11
N LYS A 37 -3.19 -10.86 -4.26
CA LYS A 37 -2.68 -9.76 -5.07
C LYS A 37 -3.11 -8.43 -4.46
N VAL A 38 -2.16 -7.52 -4.28
CA VAL A 38 -2.37 -6.21 -3.64
C VAL A 38 -1.93 -5.10 -4.57
N MET A 39 -2.76 -4.06 -4.68
CA MET A 39 -2.50 -2.87 -5.46
C MET A 39 -2.60 -1.65 -4.55
N MET A 40 -1.53 -0.87 -4.44
CA MET A 40 -1.52 0.39 -3.70
C MET A 40 -1.36 1.57 -4.65
N ILE A 41 -2.27 2.54 -4.53
CA ILE A 41 -2.25 3.78 -5.30
C ILE A 41 -1.97 4.92 -4.32
N GLN A 42 -0.91 5.70 -4.58
CA GLN A 42 -0.55 6.87 -3.78
C GLN A 42 -0.66 8.14 -4.62
N PHE A 43 -1.43 9.12 -4.16
CA PHE A 43 -1.68 10.37 -4.89
C PHE A 43 -0.79 11.55 -4.48
N LEU A 44 0.00 11.45 -3.40
CA LEU A 44 0.64 12.62 -2.78
C LEU A 44 2.13 12.45 -2.42
N LYS A 45 2.75 11.29 -2.63
CA LYS A 45 4.15 11.05 -2.28
C LYS A 45 4.94 10.60 -3.50
N GLY A 46 5.78 11.48 -4.02
CA GLY A 46 6.75 11.20 -5.11
C GLY A 46 8.17 10.94 -4.62
N ASP A 47 8.41 10.94 -3.30
CA ASP A 47 9.71 10.62 -2.73
C ASP A 47 9.83 9.10 -2.57
N THR A 48 10.72 8.51 -3.37
CA THR A 48 10.89 7.07 -3.57
C THR A 48 11.85 6.42 -2.56
N ARG A 49 12.42 7.19 -1.62
CA ARG A 49 13.42 6.68 -0.65
C ARG A 49 12.80 6.20 0.67
N TYR A 50 11.75 5.39 0.60
CA TYR A 50 11.18 4.73 1.78
C TYR A 50 11.42 3.22 1.70
N GLY A 51 11.98 2.61 2.76
CA GLY A 51 12.22 1.17 2.81
C GLY A 51 10.96 0.32 2.60
N GLU A 52 9.79 0.87 2.91
CA GLU A 52 8.49 0.25 2.63
C GLU A 52 8.24 0.08 1.13
N ILE A 53 8.69 1.02 0.28
CA ILE A 53 8.53 0.96 -1.18
C ILE A 53 9.44 -0.11 -1.77
N GLU A 54 10.68 -0.20 -1.30
CA GLU A 54 11.62 -1.23 -1.75
C GLU A 54 11.15 -2.63 -1.36
N ALA A 55 10.60 -2.79 -0.16
CA ALA A 55 9.97 -4.04 0.27
C ALA A 55 8.76 -4.42 -0.60
N ILE A 56 7.97 -3.45 -1.07
CA ILE A 56 6.88 -3.69 -2.02
C ILE A 56 7.43 -4.14 -3.37
N LYS A 57 8.44 -3.44 -3.91
CA LYS A 57 9.04 -3.78 -5.21
C LYS A 57 9.63 -5.19 -5.23
N ALA A 58 10.19 -5.64 -4.11
CA ALA A 58 10.71 -7.00 -3.96
C ALA A 58 9.61 -8.08 -3.84
N ASN A 59 8.36 -7.67 -3.59
CA ASN A 59 7.24 -8.58 -3.40
C ASN A 59 6.40 -8.72 -4.69
N PRO A 60 6.41 -9.89 -5.36
CA PRO A 60 5.73 -10.07 -6.64
C PRO A 60 4.19 -9.94 -6.55
N ASN A 61 3.61 -10.08 -5.36
CA ASN A 61 2.17 -10.00 -5.14
C ASN A 61 1.71 -8.61 -4.71
N PHE A 62 2.63 -7.64 -4.56
CA PHE A 62 2.31 -6.30 -4.10
C PHE A 62 2.81 -5.28 -5.13
N ASN A 63 1.89 -4.62 -5.83
CA ASN A 63 2.21 -3.53 -6.75
C ASN A 63 1.89 -2.16 -6.14
N ILE A 64 2.74 -1.17 -6.44
CA ILE A 64 2.54 0.21 -6.04
C ILE A 64 2.64 1.14 -7.25
N LYS A 65 1.68 2.06 -7.36
CA LYS A 65 1.69 3.15 -8.34
C LYS A 65 1.56 4.49 -7.62
N GLN A 66 2.51 5.37 -7.88
CA GLN A 66 2.56 6.71 -7.32
C GLN A 66 2.22 7.71 -8.43
N PHE A 67 1.21 8.53 -8.18
CA PHE A 67 0.71 9.55 -9.11
C PHE A 67 0.83 10.98 -8.53
N GLY A 68 1.52 11.12 -7.40
CA GLY A 68 1.78 12.43 -6.82
C GLY A 68 2.85 13.19 -7.62
N PRO A 69 2.85 14.54 -7.56
CA PRO A 69 3.92 15.33 -8.15
C PRO A 69 5.27 14.86 -7.59
N GLN A 70 6.24 14.58 -8.45
CA GLN A 70 7.64 14.47 -8.01
C GLN A 70 7.99 15.83 -7.38
N LEU A 71 8.15 15.87 -6.06
CA LEU A 71 8.90 16.97 -5.44
C LEU A 71 10.33 16.83 -6.00
N GLN A 72 10.63 17.62 -7.03
CA GLN A 72 12.00 17.87 -7.43
C GLN A 72 12.67 18.49 -6.20
N SER A 73 13.48 17.69 -5.50
CA SER A 73 14.54 18.24 -4.67
C SER A 73 15.40 19.09 -5.61
N ARG A 74 15.25 20.41 -5.50
CA ARG A 74 16.37 21.30 -5.78
C ARG A 74 17.47 21.05 -4.74
#